data_AF-A0A368NBA1-F1
#
_entry.id   AF-A0A368NBA1-F1
#
_cell.length_a   1.000
_cell.length_b   1.000
_cell.length_c   1.000
_cell.angle_alpha   90.00
_cell.angle_beta   90.00
_cell.angle_gamma   90.00
#
_symmetry.space_group_name_H-M   'P 1'
#
loop_
_entity.id
_entity.type
_entity.pdbx_description
1 polymer ?
#
loop_
_entity_poly.entity_id
_entity_poly.type
_entity_poly.pdbx_seq_one_letter_code
_entity_poly.pdbx_strand_id
1 'polypeptide(L)' 'MSGFKQQDRLPMVAAIAVVIIANAVGFTLGVTIYMSILAAPLAVGAFVVMRYLLYGSALPDTLVSGK' A
#
# COMPACT_ATOMS: atom_id res chain seq x y z
N MET A 1 15.88 -15.37 -7.15
CA MET A 1 14.53 -14.82 -6.91
C MET A 1 14.68 -13.54 -6.11
N SER A 2 14.47 -12.39 -6.75
CA SER A 2 14.42 -11.07 -6.09
C SER A 2 13.15 -11.03 -5.23
N GLY A 3 13.21 -11.69 -4.07
CA GLY A 3 12.08 -11.79 -3.14
C GLY A 3 11.98 -10.51 -2.33
N PHE A 4 10.74 -10.04 -2.11
CA PHE A 4 10.38 -8.93 -1.23
C PHE A 4 11.36 -8.79 -0.06
N LYS A 5 12.05 -7.64 0.02
CA LYS A 5 12.93 -7.34 1.14
C LYS A 5 12.08 -7.37 2.41
N GLN A 6 12.65 -7.88 3.51
CA GLN A 6 11.93 -8.02 4.77
C GLN A 6 11.36 -6.68 5.27
N GLN A 7 12.02 -5.58 4.92
CA GLN A 7 11.61 -4.20 5.20
C GLN A 7 10.31 -3.79 4.50
N ASP A 8 9.96 -4.40 3.37
CA ASP A 8 8.75 -4.04 2.62
C ASP A 8 7.49 -4.76 3.14
N ARG A 9 7.66 -5.77 4.02
CA ARG A 9 6.54 -6.61 4.48
C ARG A 9 5.52 -5.83 5.32
N LEU A 10 5.99 -5.04 6.29
CA LEU A 10 5.11 -4.24 7.15
C LEU A 10 4.36 -3.14 6.36
N PRO A 11 5.05 -2.33 5.52
CA PRO A 11 4.38 -1.42 4.60
C PRO A 11 3.37 -2.11 3.67
N MET A 12 3.67 -3.32 3.20
CA MET A 12 2.76 -4.10 2.34
C MET A 12 1.51 -4.56 3.09
N VAL A 13 1.63 -4.97 4.35
CA VAL A 13 0.47 -5.28 5.21
C VAL A 13 -0.42 -4.05 5.38
N ALA A 14 0.17 -2.86 5.58
CA ALA A 14 -0.59 -1.62 5.68
C ALA A 14 -1.36 -1.32 4.37
N ALA A 15 -0.72 -1.50 3.22
CA ALA A 15 -1.38 -1.33 1.92
C ALA A 15 -2.56 -2.30 1.73
N ILE A 16 -2.38 -3.58 2.08
CA ILE A 16 -3.44 -4.60 2.01
C ILE A 16 -4.60 -4.23 2.93
N ALA A 17 -4.32 -3.79 4.16
CA ALA A 17 -5.34 -3.36 5.11
C ALA A 17 -6.21 -2.23 4.55
N VAL A 18 -5.59 -1.25 3.88
CA VAL A 18 -6.33 -0.15 3.23
C VAL A 18 -7.25 -0.65 2.13
N VAL A 19 -6.81 -1.60 1.29
CA VAL A 19 -7.66 -2.17 0.24
C VAL A 19 -8.86 -2.91 0.83
N ILE A 20 -8.65 -3.69 1.89
CA ILE A 20 -9.73 -4.42 2.57
C ILE A 20 -10.74 -3.45 3.18
N ILE A 21 -10.26 -2.44 3.90
CA ILE A 21 -11.11 -1.43 4.55
C ILE A 21 -11.89 -0.63 3.49
N ALA A 22 -11.23 -0.18 2.42
CA ALA A 22 -11.89 0.57 1.36
C ALA A 22 -13.01 -0.24 0.68
N ASN A 23 -12.80 -1.55 0.47
CA ASN A 23 -13.85 -2.42 -0.07
C ASN A 23 -14.99 -2.65 0.92
N ALA A 24 -14.71 -2.86 2.21
CA ALA A 24 -15.74 -3.01 3.23
C ALA A 24 -16.61 -1.74 3.37
N VAL A 25 -15.97 -0.57 3.38
CA VAL A 25 -16.66 0.72 3.38
C VAL A 25 -17.45 0.93 2.08
N GLY A 26 -16.85 0.62 0.93
CA GLY A 26 -17.52 0.72 -0.37
C GLY A 26 -18.77 -0.16 -0.45
N PHE A 27 -18.71 -1.38 0.05
CA PHE A 27 -19.83 -2.32 0.09
C PHE A 27 -20.95 -1.83 1.01
N THR A 28 -20.62 -1.41 2.23
CA THR A 28 -21.62 -0.93 3.21
C THR A 28 -22.34 0.34 2.75
N LEU A 29 -21.69 1.18 1.95
CA LEU A 29 -22.25 2.42 1.42
C LEU A 29 -22.85 2.28 0.00
N GLY A 30 -22.78 1.09 -0.62
CA GLY A 30 -23.27 0.87 -1.98
C GLY A 30 -22.47 1.57 -3.08
N VAL A 31 -21.23 2.02 -2.79
CA VAL A 31 -20.36 2.78 -3.71
C VAL A 31 -19.07 2.03 -4.04
N THR A 32 -19.10 0.69 -4.00
CA THR A 32 -17.93 -0.18 -4.19
C THR A 32 -17.10 0.17 -5.42
N ILE A 33 -17.73 0.45 -6.56
CA ILE A 33 -17.02 0.79 -7.81
C ILE A 33 -16.15 2.04 -7.62
N TYR A 34 -16.71 3.11 -7.05
CA TYR A 34 -15.98 4.36 -6.81
C TYR A 34 -14.90 4.19 -5.74
N MET A 35 -15.19 3.45 -4.68
CA MET A 35 -14.21 3.17 -3.63
C MET A 35 -13.05 2.31 -4.11
N SER A 36 -13.28 1.34 -5.00
CA SER A 36 -12.21 0.52 -5.57
C SER A 36 -11.23 1.31 -6.42
N ILE A 37 -11.70 2.35 -7.13
CA ILE A 37 -10.84 3.28 -7.88
C ILE A 37 -9.92 4.06 -6.92
N LEU A 38 -10.46 4.50 -5.78
CA LEU A 38 -9.70 5.24 -4.77
C LEU A 38 -8.81 4.34 -3.90
N ALA A 39 -9.17 3.06 -3.73
CA ALA A 39 -8.44 2.13 -2.88
C ALA A 39 -6.99 1.96 -3.33
N ALA A 40 -6.73 1.92 -4.65
CA ALA A 40 -5.40 1.74 -5.20
C ALA A 40 -4.42 2.89 -4.82
N PRO A 41 -4.70 4.18 -5.12
CA PRO A 41 -3.82 5.28 -4.73
C PRO A 41 -3.71 5.42 -3.20
N LEU A 42 -4.77 5.13 -2.44
CA LEU A 42 -4.72 5.13 -0.97
C LEU A 42 -3.82 4.03 -0.42
N ALA A 43 -3.85 2.83 -0.99
CA ALA A 43 -2.98 1.72 -0.60
C ALA A 43 -1.50 2.03 -0.90
N VAL A 44 -1.22 2.65 -2.05
CA VAL A 44 0.13 3.14 -2.39
C VAL A 44 0.58 4.22 -1.40
N GLY A 45 -0.30 5.17 -1.08
CA GLY A 45 -0.01 6.19 -0.07
C GLY A 45 0.31 5.58 1.29
N ALA A 46 -0.49 4.63 1.76
CA ALA A 46 -0.27 3.95 3.03
C ALA A 46 1.05 3.14 3.06
N PHE A 47 1.39 2.48 1.95
CA PHE A 47 2.69 1.82 1.80
C PHE A 47 3.83 2.83 1.97
N VAL A 48 3.80 3.92 1.19
CA VAL A 48 4.86 4.93 1.17
C VAL A 48 5.02 5.59 2.54
N VAL A 49 3.91 5.96 3.19
CA VAL A 49 3.91 6.55 4.53
C VAL A 49 4.52 5.59 5.53
N MET A 50 4.08 4.34 5.58
CA MET A 50 4.62 3.37 6.53
C MET A 50 6.10 3.07 6.29
N ARG A 51 6.52 2.99 5.02
CA ARG A 51 7.92 2.73 4.70
C ARG A 51 8.82 3.91 5.08
N TYR A 52 8.35 5.12 4.84
CA TYR A 52 9.07 6.33 5.26
C TYR A 52 9.19 6.41 6.78
N LEU A 53 8.12 6.13 7.53
CA LEU A 53 8.13 6.14 8.99
C LEU A 53 9.05 5.09 9.60
N LEU A 54 9.09 3.88 9.03
CA LEU A 54 9.86 2.76 9.59
C LEU A 54 11.33 2.74 9.14
N TYR A 55 11.62 3.19 7.91
CA TYR A 55 12.92 3.00 7.27
C TYR A 55 13.52 4.28 6.68
N GLY A 56 12.85 5.43 6.81
CA GLY A 56 13.34 6.72 6.31
C GLY A 56 13.32 6.87 4.78
N SER A 57 12.79 5.89 4.04
CA SER A 57 12.74 5.93 2.57
C SER A 57 11.34 5.61 2.03
N ALA A 58 10.85 6.47 1.14
CA ALA A 58 9.52 6.36 0.55
C ALA A 58 9.38 5.20 -0.45
N LEU A 59 10.45 4.90 -1.19
CA LEU A 59 10.43 3.99 -2.32
C LEU A 59 11.29 2.74 -2.09
N PRO A 60 10.77 1.53 -2.38
CA PRO A 60 11.52 0.27 -2.37
C PRO A 60 12.92 0.43 -2.96
N ASP A 61 13.93 -0.14 -2.32
CA ASP A 61 15.30 -0.02 -2.82
C ASP A 61 15.44 -0.62 -4.23
N THR A 62 14.57 -1.56 -4.59
CA THR A 62 14.47 -2.12 -5.94
C THR A 62 14.02 -1.09 -6.98
N LEU A 63 13.24 -0.08 -6.58
CA LEU A 63 12.81 1.02 -7.44
C LEU A 63 13.79 2.21 -7.38
N VAL A 64 14.47 2.41 -6.25
CA VAL A 64 15.48 3.48 -6.08
C VAL A 64 16.80 3.11 -6.75
N SER A 65 17.23 1.85 -6.66
CA SER A 65 18.56 1.44 -7.10
C SER A 65 18.71 1.26 -8.60
N GLY A 66 17.62 1.27 -9.39
CA GLY A 66 17.58 1.45 -10.85
C GLY A 66 18.73 0.84 -11.69
N LYS A 67 19.30 -0.29 -11.26
CA LYS A 67 20.35 -1.07 -11.91
C LYS A 67 19.93 -2.53 -11.92
#